data_AF-A0A963ANU3-F1
#
_entry.id   AF-A0A963ANU3-F1
#
_cell.length_a   1.000
_cell.length_b   1.000
_cell.length_c   1.000
_cell.angle_alpha   90.00
_cell.angle_beta   90.00
_cell.angle_gamma   90.00
#
_symmetry.space_group_name_H-M   'P 1'
#
loop_
_entity.id
_entity.type
_entity.pdbx_description
1 polymer ?
#
loop_
_entity_poly.entity_id
_entity_poly.type
_entity_poly.pdbx_seq_one_letter_code
_entity_poly.pdbx_strand_id
1 'polypeptide(L)' 'RPILTGDTSLHGYTRDAAIEIDAIFPRLPNPTLVMYVFPHLAGEESVPIPGYATAFPMYERTEYALPGEVPARPER' A
#
# COMPACT_ATOMS: atom_id res chain seq x y z
N ARG A 1 4.36 10.35 40.77
CA ARG A 1 5.28 10.82 39.70
C ARG A 1 4.84 12.23 39.33
N PRO A 2 5.69 13.25 39.43
CA PRO A 2 5.27 14.61 39.10
C PRO A 2 5.18 14.76 37.58
N ILE A 3 4.13 15.45 37.11
CA ILE A 3 3.99 15.82 35.70
C ILE A 3 4.76 17.12 35.52
N LEU A 4 5.79 17.08 34.69
CA LEU A 4 6.61 18.25 34.34
C LEU A 4 5.81 19.14 33.38
N THR A 5 5.19 20.19 33.91
CA THR A 5 4.51 21.21 33.12
C THR A 5 5.53 22.24 32.62
N GLY A 6 6.40 21.81 31.69
CA GLY A 6 7.29 22.71 30.97
C GLY A 6 6.69 23.05 29.61
N ASP A 7 6.65 24.34 29.26
CA ASP A 7 6.35 24.85 27.91
C ASP A 7 7.47 24.42 26.94
N THR A 8 7.50 23.12 26.69
CA THR A 8 8.48 22.47 25.82
C THR A 8 8.02 22.77 24.40
N SER A 9 8.87 23.43 23.61
CA SER A 9 8.59 23.70 22.21
C SER A 9 8.21 22.40 21.47
N LEU A 10 6.90 22.21 21.27
CA LEU A 10 6.31 21.05 20.59
C LEU A 10 6.60 21.03 19.08
N HIS A 11 7.34 22.02 18.58
CA HIS A 11 7.59 22.23 17.15
C HIS A 11 8.37 21.07 16.50
N GLY A 12 9.20 20.36 17.27
CA GLY A 12 9.90 19.14 16.82
C GLY A 12 9.07 17.87 16.95
N TYR A 13 8.28 17.75 18.03
CA TYR A 13 7.50 16.55 18.36
C TYR A 13 6.58 16.11 17.22
N THR A 14 5.89 17.04 16.57
CA THR A 14 4.96 16.71 15.47
C THR A 14 5.68 16.27 14.19
N ARG A 15 6.90 16.79 13.94
CA ARG A 15 7.71 16.43 12.78
C ARG A 15 8.34 15.05 12.95
N ASP A 16 8.80 14.75 14.17
CA ASP A 16 9.32 13.43 14.53
C ASP A 16 8.20 12.39 14.61
N ALA A 17 7.03 12.74 15.17
CA ALA A 17 5.88 11.85 15.25
C ALA A 17 5.32 11.48 13.86
N ALA A 18 5.35 12.40 12.89
CA ALA A 18 4.96 12.09 11.52
C ALA A 18 5.89 11.04 10.87
N ILE A 19 7.19 11.10 11.17
CA ILE A 19 8.17 10.10 10.73
C ILE A 19 7.93 8.76 11.43
N GLU A 20 7.53 8.78 12.70
CA GLU A 20 7.28 7.59 13.52
C GLU A 20 6.08 6.78 13.01
N ILE A 21 5.00 7.42 12.57
CA ILE A 21 3.81 6.74 12.03
C ILE A 21 4.16 5.95 10.77
N ASP A 22 4.90 6.53 9.82
CA ASP A 22 5.31 5.86 8.59
C ASP A 22 6.31 4.71 8.85
N ALA A 23 7.06 4.77 9.95
CA ALA A 23 7.98 3.71 10.37
C ALA A 23 7.27 2.56 11.07
N ILE A 24 6.27 2.85 11.91
CA ILE A 24 5.52 1.84 12.68
C ILE A 24 4.47 1.14 11.80
N PHE A 25 3.84 1.87 10.87
CA PHE A 25 2.78 1.36 10.02
C PHE A 25 3.15 1.45 8.54
N PRO A 26 4.16 0.69 8.08
CA PRO A 26 4.52 0.68 6.67
C PRO A 26 3.39 0.04 5.85
N ARG A 27 3.10 0.63 4.69
CA ARG A 27 2.12 0.11 3.75
C ARG A 27 2.75 -0.97 2.87
N LEU A 28 1.98 -1.99 2.52
CA LEU A 28 2.40 -2.99 1.54
C LEU A 28 2.49 -2.38 0.13
N PRO A 29 3.49 -2.78 -0.69
CA PRO A 29 3.50 -2.46 -2.10
C PRO A 29 2.23 -2.99 -2.77
N ASN A 30 1.59 -2.18 -3.61
CA ASN A 30 0.43 -2.58 -4.39
C ASN A 30 0.77 -2.56 -5.89
N PRO A 31 1.41 -3.62 -6.42
CA PRO A 31 1.80 -3.66 -7.82
C PRO A 31 0.58 -3.74 -8.73
N THR A 32 0.73 -3.23 -9.95
CA THR A 32 -0.27 -3.42 -11.01
C THR A 32 -0.08 -4.80 -11.64
N LEU A 33 -1.16 -5.59 -11.64
CA LEU A 33 -1.23 -6.86 -12.33
C LEU A 33 -1.80 -6.65 -13.73
N VAL A 34 -1.38 -7.49 -14.67
CA VAL A 34 -1.86 -7.49 -16.05
C VAL A 34 -2.48 -8.86 -16.33
N MET A 35 -3.76 -8.86 -16.71
CA MET A 35 -4.45 -10.07 -17.17
C MET A 35 -4.63 -10.01 -18.68
N TYR A 36 -4.30 -11.11 -19.35
CA TYR A 36 -4.56 -11.29 -20.77
C TYR A 36 -5.78 -12.18 -20.97
N VAL A 37 -6.74 -11.71 -21.74
CA VAL A 37 -7.90 -12.48 -22.19
C VAL A 37 -7.59 -13.01 -23.58
N PHE A 38 -7.51 -14.33 -23.72
CA PHE A 38 -7.29 -14.98 -25.02
C PHE A 38 -8.52 -14.81 -25.92
N PRO A 39 -8.36 -14.68 -27.25
CA PRO A 39 -9.50 -14.66 -28.17
C PRO A 39 -10.35 -15.93 -28.01
N HIS A 40 -11.66 -15.79 -27.86
CA HIS A 40 -12.59 -16.92 -27.71
C HIS A 40 -14.02 -16.53 -28.13
N LEU A 41 -14.90 -17.52 -28.26
CA LEU A 41 -16.34 -17.29 -28.46
C LEU A 41 -17.04 -17.32 -27.10
N ALA A 42 -18.01 -16.42 -26.88
CA ALA A 42 -18.72 -16.30 -25.62
C ALA A 42 -20.25 -16.23 -25.79
N GLY A 43 -20.98 -16.68 -24.76
CA GLY A 43 -22.45 -16.70 -24.74
C GLY A 43 -23.08 -17.80 -25.60
N GLU A 44 -24.42 -17.88 -25.60
CA GLU A 44 -25.17 -18.88 -26.39
C GLU A 44 -25.02 -18.64 -27.90
N GLU A 45 -24.95 -17.37 -28.32
CA GLU A 45 -24.79 -16.98 -29.73
C GLU A 45 -23.34 -17.09 -30.23
N SER A 46 -22.39 -17.53 -29.39
CA SER A 46 -20.98 -17.71 -29.76
C SER A 46 -20.34 -16.46 -30.38
N VAL A 47 -20.61 -15.30 -29.79
CA VAL A 47 -20.10 -14.01 -30.26
C VAL A 47 -18.57 -13.97 -30.09
N PRO A 48 -17.79 -13.53 -31.11
CA PRO A 48 -16.34 -13.49 -31.01
C PRO A 48 -15.86 -12.36 -30.09
N ILE A 49 -15.02 -12.73 -29.12
CA ILE A 49 -14.31 -11.82 -28.22
C ILE A 49 -12.85 -11.72 -28.66
N PRO A 50 -12.33 -10.52 -28.95
CA PRO A 50 -10.93 -10.34 -29.34
C PRO A 50 -10.00 -10.55 -28.14
N GLY A 51 -8.72 -10.79 -28.43
CA GLY A 51 -7.71 -10.81 -27.39
C GLY A 51 -7.39 -9.40 -26.88
N TYR A 52 -7.33 -9.20 -25.57
CA TYR A 52 -6.94 -7.93 -24.97
C TYR A 52 -6.26 -8.13 -23.62
N ALA A 53 -5.51 -7.13 -23.19
CA ALA A 53 -4.92 -7.06 -21.86
C ALA A 53 -5.65 -6.00 -21.02
N THR A 54 -5.82 -6.26 -19.73
CA THR A 54 -6.33 -5.30 -18.75
C THR A 54 -5.38 -5.23 -17.57
N ALA A 55 -5.29 -4.04 -16.95
CA ALA A 55 -4.43 -3.77 -15.81
C ALA A 55 -5.27 -3.40 -14.58
N PHE A 56 -4.95 -3.98 -13.42
CA PHE A 56 -5.65 -3.72 -12.17
C PHE A 56 -4.69 -3.84 -10.97
N PRO A 57 -4.96 -3.15 -9.84
CA PRO A 57 -4.12 -3.25 -8.66
C PRO A 57 -4.22 -4.63 -8.01
N MET A 58 -3.14 -5.10 -7.40
CA MET A 58 -3.11 -6.37 -6.64
C MET A 58 -4.03 -6.34 -5.42
N TYR A 59 -4.11 -5.20 -4.72
CA TYR A 59 -4.99 -4.99 -3.57
C TYR A 59 -6.04 -3.92 -3.86
N GLU A 60 -7.30 -4.15 -3.45
CA GLU A 60 -8.39 -3.18 -3.59
C GLU A 60 -8.23 -1.96 -2.67
N ARG A 61 -7.53 -2.14 -1.55
CA ARG A 61 -7.36 -1.15 -0.50
C ARG A 61 -5.90 -1.02 -0.12
N THR A 62 -5.62 -0.02 0.71
CA THR A 62 -4.30 0.12 1.33
C THR A 62 -4.18 -0.89 2.46
N GLU A 63 -3.24 -1.81 2.31
CA GLU A 63 -2.88 -2.77 3.35
C GLU A 63 -1.62 -2.31 4.08
N TYR A 64 -1.59 -2.55 5.39
CA TYR A 64 -0.42 -2.31 6.22
C TYR A 64 0.34 -3.61 6.42
N ALA A 65 1.66 -3.53 6.33
CA ALA A 65 2.54 -4.68 6.44
C ALA A 65 2.62 -5.16 7.89
N LEU A 66 2.64 -6.48 8.08
CA LEU A 66 2.97 -7.10 9.35
C LEU A 66 4.48 -6.97 9.65
N PRO A 67 4.90 -7.11 10.92
CA PRO A 67 6.30 -7.09 11.27
C PRO A 67 7.12 -8.11 10.45
N GLY A 68 8.12 -7.63 9.69
CA GLY A 68 9.01 -8.45 8.88
C GLY A 68 8.60 -8.64 7.41
N GLU A 69 7.41 -8.20 6.99
CA GLU A 69 6.98 -8.30 5.59
C GLU A 69 7.63 -7.27 4.67
N VAL A 70 7.98 -6.10 5.21
CA VAL A 70 8.78 -5.10 4.51
C VAL A 70 10.17 -4.99 5.14
N PRO A 71 11.23 -4.77 4.35
CA PRO A 71 12.55 -4.56 4.89
C PRO A 71 12.54 -3.37 5.85
N ALA A 72 13.15 -3.56 7.02
CA ALA A 72 13.37 -2.46 7.95
C ALA A 72 14.11 -1.35 7.20
N ARG A 73 13.63 -0.11 7.33
CA ARG A 73 14.30 1.05 6.73
C ARG A 73 15.76 1.03 7.21
N PRO A 74 16.76 1.04 6.32
CA PRO A 74 18.15 1.07 6.75
C PRO A 74 18.37 2.31 7.60
N GLU A 75 18.93 2.13 8.80
CA GLU A 75 19.32 3.24 9.65
C GLU A 75 20.35 4.08 8.89
N ARG A 76 20.04 5.37 8.73
CA ARG A 76 20.93 6.33 8.04
C ARG A 76 22.00 6.83 8.97
#